data_AF-A0A0Q8GN54-F1
#
_entry.id   AF-A0A0Q8GN54-F1
#
_cell.length_a   1.000
_cell.length_b   1.000
_cell.length_c   1.000
_cell.angle_alpha   90.00
_cell.angle_beta   90.00
_cell.angle_gamma   90.00
#
_symmetry.space_group_name_H-M   'P 1'
#
loop_
_entity.id
_entity.type
_entity.pdbx_description
1 polymer ?
#
loop_
_entity_poly.entity_id
_entity_poly.type
_entity_poly.pdbx_seq_one_letter_code
_entity_poly.pdbx_strand_id
1 'polypeptide(L)'
;MDQLPIEAARELRFRLRDAHFTTFNTLNTIFTGGLVAFLLRQVLEMPAAQRPWLLVLASLLTLIACWSGLFRMLALVRFPSRMSDALLSFGAGAAVYVMVSLLDAGPQVWMRTSAAVAFFGGVGTLNMLRGARMDPFNDDVLPLIERDLRLAAWARLGFVPLMLLLAESGLPDVVLGAAAVAGAVLALVVDDVVWGRSVALTSRPDVLASERQALREAALLGERR
;
A
#
# COMPACT_ATOMS: atom_id res chain seq x y z
N MET A 1 -16.92 10.44 -34.31
CA MET A 1 -16.70 9.65 -33.08
C MET A 1 -17.86 9.95 -32.16
N ASP A 2 -18.87 9.08 -32.15
CA ASP A 2 -20.07 9.30 -31.35
C ASP A 2 -19.70 9.24 -29.88
N GLN A 3 -19.95 10.33 -29.16
CA GLN A 3 -19.78 10.40 -27.73
C GLN A 3 -20.72 9.38 -27.10
N LEU A 4 -20.15 8.38 -26.41
CA LEU A 4 -20.95 7.49 -25.57
C LEU A 4 -21.84 8.36 -24.66
N PRO A 5 -23.15 8.08 -24.59
CA PRO A 5 -24.02 8.76 -23.65
C PRO A 5 -23.38 8.68 -22.26
N ILE A 6 -23.40 9.81 -21.54
CA ILE A 6 -22.63 10.01 -20.29
C ILE A 6 -22.83 8.85 -19.30
N GLU A 7 -24.02 8.27 -19.27
CA GLU A 7 -24.40 7.09 -18.47
C GLU A 7 -23.68 5.81 -18.89
N ALA A 8 -23.62 5.48 -20.19
CA ALA A 8 -22.88 4.33 -20.70
C ALA A 8 -21.37 4.48 -20.48
N ALA A 9 -20.85 5.71 -20.58
CA ALA A 9 -19.45 6.00 -20.24
C ALA A 9 -19.16 5.84 -18.73
N ARG A 10 -20.13 6.10 -17.86
CA ARG A 10 -20.02 5.86 -16.41
C ARG A 10 -20.06 4.37 -16.07
N GLU A 11 -20.99 3.62 -16.65
CA GLU A 11 -21.11 2.19 -16.38
C GLU A 11 -19.92 1.40 -16.95
N LEU A 12 -19.44 1.74 -18.14
CA LEU A 12 -18.24 1.14 -18.71
C LEU A 12 -17.01 1.41 -17.82
N ARG A 13 -16.87 2.64 -17.28
CA ARG A 13 -15.82 2.96 -16.31
C ARG A 13 -15.96 2.16 -15.02
N PHE A 14 -17.17 1.94 -14.52
CA PHE A 14 -17.42 1.13 -13.33
C PHE A 14 -16.96 -0.32 -13.55
N ARG A 15 -17.39 -0.96 -14.63
CA ARG A 15 -17.03 -2.36 -14.95
C ARG A 15 -15.54 -2.54 -15.25
N LEU A 16 -14.94 -1.61 -16.00
CA LEU A 16 -13.49 -1.63 -16.25
C LEU A 16 -12.69 -1.46 -14.96
N ARG A 17 -13.19 -0.65 -14.01
CA ARG A 17 -12.55 -0.45 -12.71
C ARG A 17 -12.64 -1.69 -11.83
N ASP A 18 -13.77 -2.37 -11.77
CA ASP A 18 -13.93 -3.62 -11.01
C ASP A 18 -13.03 -4.73 -11.55
N ALA A 19 -12.95 -4.86 -12.88
CA ALA A 19 -12.04 -5.80 -13.53
C ALA A 19 -10.57 -5.45 -13.22
N HIS A 20 -10.21 -4.17 -13.25
CA HIS A 20 -8.86 -3.72 -12.94
C HIS A 20 -8.49 -3.95 -11.47
N PHE A 21 -9.40 -3.63 -10.55
CA PHE A 21 -9.23 -3.87 -9.11
C PHE A 21 -9.02 -5.35 -8.81
N THR A 22 -9.86 -6.21 -9.39
CA THR A 22 -9.76 -7.66 -9.21
C THR A 22 -8.46 -8.21 -9.77
N THR A 23 -8.07 -7.77 -10.98
CA THR A 23 -6.84 -8.21 -11.64
C THR A 23 -5.60 -7.76 -10.86
N PHE A 24 -5.55 -6.49 -10.46
CA PHE A 24 -4.44 -5.91 -9.72
C PHE A 24 -4.25 -6.58 -8.35
N ASN A 25 -5.35 -6.81 -7.62
CA ASN A 25 -5.31 -7.52 -6.34
C ASN A 25 -4.85 -8.98 -6.52
N THR A 26 -5.34 -9.66 -7.54
CA THR A 26 -4.94 -11.05 -7.81
C THR A 26 -3.46 -11.15 -8.11
N LEU A 27 -2.96 -10.32 -9.02
CA LEU A 27 -1.54 -10.29 -9.39
C LEU A 27 -0.67 -9.96 -8.18
N ASN A 28 -0.97 -8.90 -7.44
CA ASN A 28 -0.20 -8.54 -6.25
C ASN A 28 -0.24 -9.67 -5.20
N THR A 29 -1.35 -10.41 -5.06
CA THR A 29 -1.46 -11.53 -4.09
C THR A 29 -0.49 -12.64 -4.45
N ILE A 30 -0.48 -13.01 -5.73
CA ILE A 30 0.42 -14.04 -6.26
C ILE A 30 1.88 -13.61 -6.07
N PHE A 31 2.22 -12.36 -6.41
CA PHE A 31 3.58 -11.85 -6.23
C PHE A 31 4.02 -11.82 -4.77
N THR A 32 3.14 -11.37 -3.87
CA THR A 32 3.45 -11.30 -2.43
C THR A 32 3.62 -12.69 -1.84
N GLY A 33 2.73 -13.64 -2.17
CA GLY A 33 2.87 -15.04 -1.79
C GLY A 33 4.16 -15.67 -2.33
N GLY A 34 4.51 -15.36 -3.58
CA GLY A 34 5.76 -15.78 -4.20
C GLY A 34 7.00 -15.23 -3.48
N LEU A 35 7.00 -13.95 -3.11
CA LEU A 35 8.09 -13.32 -2.34
C LEU A 35 8.22 -13.92 -0.94
N VAL A 36 7.11 -14.20 -0.26
CA VAL A 36 7.12 -14.88 1.05
C VAL A 36 7.71 -16.29 0.92
N ALA A 37 7.26 -17.06 -0.07
CA ALA A 37 7.78 -18.41 -0.32
C ALA A 37 9.28 -18.36 -0.67
N PHE A 38 9.71 -17.38 -1.48
CA PHE A 38 11.11 -17.18 -1.84
C PHE A 38 11.97 -16.80 -0.63
N LEU A 39 11.49 -15.89 0.23
CA LEU A 39 12.15 -15.54 1.48
C LEU A 39 12.32 -16.75 2.40
N LEU A 40 11.25 -17.51 2.63
CA LEU A 40 11.29 -18.71 3.47
C LEU A 40 12.27 -19.75 2.91
N ARG A 41 12.26 -19.96 1.59
CA ARG A 41 13.20 -20.86 0.92
C ARG A 41 14.65 -20.42 1.15
N GLN A 42 14.99 -19.17 0.89
CA GLN A 42 16.33 -18.60 1.10
C GLN A 42 16.81 -18.83 2.53
N VAL A 43 15.97 -18.53 3.52
CA VAL A 43 16.31 -18.70 4.94
C VAL A 43 16.49 -20.16 5.34
N LEU A 44 15.69 -21.07 4.79
CA LEU A 44 15.79 -22.50 5.06
C LEU A 44 17.04 -23.13 4.42
N GLU A 45 17.47 -22.62 3.26
CA GLU A 45 18.70 -23.04 2.57
C GLU A 45 19.97 -22.52 3.28
N MET A 46 19.88 -21.46 4.09
CA MET A 46 21.01 -20.95 4.90
C MET A 46 21.38 -21.88 6.08
N PRO A 47 22.69 -22.00 6.41
CA PRO A 47 23.14 -22.67 7.63
C PRO A 47 22.50 -22.07 8.88
N ALA A 48 22.08 -22.89 9.83
CA ALA A 48 21.30 -22.45 11.00
C ALA A 48 21.95 -21.31 11.80
N ALA A 49 23.28 -21.32 11.94
CA ALA A 49 24.04 -20.31 12.67
C ALA A 49 24.12 -18.94 11.96
N GLN A 50 23.83 -18.88 10.65
CA GLN A 50 23.96 -17.68 9.82
C GLN A 50 22.60 -17.03 9.49
N ARG A 51 21.49 -17.62 9.96
CA ARG A 51 20.15 -17.14 9.62
C ARG A 51 19.87 -15.78 10.29
N PRO A 52 19.63 -14.70 9.52
CA PRO A 52 19.41 -13.37 10.06
C PRO A 52 17.96 -13.18 10.50
N TRP A 53 17.51 -13.90 11.51
CA TRP A 53 16.09 -13.97 11.92
C TRP A 53 15.42 -12.63 12.19
N LEU A 54 16.16 -11.65 12.72
CA LEU A 54 15.65 -10.29 12.93
C LEU A 54 15.30 -9.61 11.59
N LEU A 55 16.14 -9.76 10.57
CA LEU A 55 15.88 -9.20 9.25
C LEU A 55 14.79 -9.99 8.53
N VAL A 56 14.71 -11.30 8.72
CA VAL A 56 13.59 -12.11 8.21
C VAL A 56 12.26 -11.59 8.78
N LEU A 57 12.18 -11.41 10.09
CA LEU A 57 10.99 -10.89 10.75
C LEU A 57 10.64 -9.48 10.26
N ALA A 58 11.63 -8.59 10.17
CA ALA A 58 11.43 -7.23 9.67
C ALA A 58 10.94 -7.22 8.21
N SER A 59 11.49 -8.08 7.34
CA SER A 59 11.05 -8.26 5.95
C SER A 59 9.61 -8.77 5.87
N LEU A 60 9.23 -9.77 6.68
CA LEU A 60 7.86 -10.28 6.74
C LEU A 60 6.87 -9.19 7.19
N LEU A 61 7.20 -8.44 8.23
CA LEU A 61 6.38 -7.32 8.70
C LEU A 61 6.24 -6.24 7.64
N THR A 62 7.32 -5.92 6.92
CA THR A 62 7.31 -4.94 5.83
C THR A 62 6.43 -5.40 4.68
N LEU A 63 6.51 -6.68 4.29
CA LEU A 63 5.63 -7.31 3.30
C LEU A 63 4.16 -7.19 3.70
N ILE A 64 3.83 -7.52 4.96
CA ILE A 64 2.46 -7.41 5.49
C ILE A 64 1.97 -5.95 5.51
N ALA A 65 2.81 -5.01 5.92
CA ALA A 65 2.46 -3.59 5.94
C ALA A 65 2.20 -3.06 4.51
N CYS A 66 3.09 -3.38 3.56
CA CYS A 66 2.91 -3.00 2.15
C CYS A 66 1.64 -3.59 1.56
N TRP A 67 1.39 -4.87 1.85
CA TRP A 67 0.19 -5.58 1.42
C TRP A 67 -1.09 -4.93 1.97
N SER A 68 -1.18 -4.83 3.30
CA SER A 68 -2.37 -4.33 3.98
C SER A 68 -2.67 -2.88 3.63
N GLY A 69 -1.66 -2.01 3.54
CA GLY A 69 -1.82 -0.61 3.18
C GLY A 69 -2.40 -0.44 1.77
N LEU A 70 -1.91 -1.20 0.81
CA LEU A 70 -2.40 -1.14 -0.58
C LEU A 70 -3.86 -1.60 -0.69
N PHE A 71 -4.22 -2.72 -0.03
CA PHE A 71 -5.61 -3.21 -0.01
C PHE A 71 -6.56 -2.21 0.63
N ARG A 72 -6.19 -1.67 1.79
CA ARG A 72 -7.03 -0.72 2.53
C ARG A 72 -7.24 0.57 1.74
N MET A 73 -6.20 1.05 1.07
CA MET A 73 -6.31 2.27 0.28
C MET A 73 -7.18 2.06 -0.96
N LEU A 74 -7.05 0.92 -1.64
CA LEU A 74 -7.90 0.54 -2.77
C LEU A 74 -9.37 0.33 -2.34
N ALA A 75 -9.61 -0.21 -1.15
CA ALA A 75 -10.95 -0.43 -0.62
C ALA A 75 -11.66 0.87 -0.18
N LEU A 76 -10.91 1.85 0.34
CA LEU A 76 -11.47 3.08 0.90
C LEU A 76 -11.65 4.20 -0.12
N VAL A 77 -10.82 4.24 -1.16
CA VAL A 77 -10.76 5.38 -2.07
C VAL A 77 -10.84 4.90 -3.51
N ARG A 78 -11.81 5.42 -4.25
CA ARG A 78 -11.91 5.17 -5.69
C ARG A 78 -10.93 6.10 -6.39
N PHE A 79 -9.88 5.59 -7.02
CA PHE A 79 -9.06 6.42 -7.90
C PHE A 79 -8.84 5.70 -9.23
N PRO A 80 -8.90 6.42 -10.35
CA PRO A 80 -8.54 5.85 -11.65
C PRO A 80 -7.02 5.61 -11.65
N SER A 81 -6.61 4.34 -11.63
CA SER A 81 -5.21 3.96 -11.70
C SER A 81 -4.59 4.50 -13.00
N ARG A 82 -3.57 5.33 -12.86
CA ARG A 82 -2.74 5.80 -13.98
C ARG A 82 -1.52 4.90 -14.11
N MET A 83 -0.91 4.88 -15.29
CA MET A 83 0.34 4.15 -15.52
C MET A 83 1.47 4.60 -14.59
N SER A 84 1.46 5.86 -14.14
CA SER A 84 2.35 6.39 -13.10
C SER A 84 2.21 5.69 -11.74
N ASP A 85 1.04 5.15 -11.44
CA ASP A 85 0.73 4.52 -10.14
C ASP A 85 1.28 3.09 -10.12
N ALA A 86 1.37 2.47 -11.30
CA ALA A 86 2.07 1.21 -11.51
C ALA A 86 3.58 1.35 -11.28
N LEU A 87 4.19 2.51 -11.60
CA LEU A 87 5.62 2.75 -11.35
C LEU A 87 5.94 2.77 -9.84
N LEU A 88 5.06 3.35 -9.02
CA LEU A 88 5.25 3.42 -7.57
C LEU A 88 5.07 2.04 -6.93
N SER A 89 4.09 1.27 -7.40
CA SER A 89 3.87 -0.12 -6.98
C SER A 89 5.03 -1.03 -7.41
N PHE A 90 5.53 -0.84 -8.63
CA PHE A 90 6.69 -1.57 -9.15
C PHE A 90 7.96 -1.23 -8.37
N GLY A 91 8.21 0.05 -8.08
CA GLY A 91 9.37 0.48 -7.29
C GLY A 91 9.36 -0.09 -5.88
N ALA A 92 8.20 -0.10 -5.22
CA ALA A 92 8.04 -0.75 -3.91
C ALA A 92 8.27 -2.28 -4.01
N GLY A 93 7.67 -2.94 -5.01
CA GLY A 93 7.85 -4.39 -5.22
C GLY A 93 9.30 -4.77 -5.53
N ALA A 94 10.00 -3.99 -6.36
CA ALA A 94 11.41 -4.18 -6.68
C ALA A 94 12.30 -3.99 -5.44
N ALA A 95 12.02 -2.98 -4.61
CA ALA A 95 12.74 -2.79 -3.36
C ALA A 95 12.52 -3.97 -2.40
N VAL A 96 11.28 -4.43 -2.23
CA VAL A 96 11.00 -5.62 -1.40
C VAL A 96 11.68 -6.87 -1.95
N TYR A 97 11.73 -7.06 -3.27
CA TYR A 97 12.48 -8.15 -3.90
C TYR A 97 13.99 -8.07 -3.59
N VAL A 98 14.59 -6.88 -3.67
CA VAL A 98 16.01 -6.65 -3.32
C VAL A 98 16.26 -6.96 -1.85
N MET A 99 15.35 -6.55 -0.95
CA MET A 99 15.43 -6.82 0.48
C MET A 99 15.45 -8.33 0.77
N VAL A 100 14.65 -9.11 0.05
CA VAL A 100 14.63 -10.58 0.16
C VAL A 100 15.86 -11.21 -0.48
N SER A 101 16.28 -10.72 -1.65
CA SER A 101 17.37 -11.31 -2.45
C SER A 101 18.76 -11.05 -1.86
N LEU A 102 18.93 -9.95 -1.13
CA LEU A 102 20.20 -9.54 -0.52
C LEU A 102 20.11 -9.54 1.01
N LEU A 103 19.34 -10.48 1.56
CA LEU A 103 19.15 -10.60 3.01
C LEU A 103 20.47 -10.93 3.74
N ASP A 104 21.36 -11.67 3.07
CA ASP A 104 22.69 -12.04 3.53
C ASP A 104 23.71 -10.89 3.46
N ALA A 105 23.43 -9.85 2.68
CA ALA A 105 24.27 -8.65 2.59
C ALA A 105 24.20 -7.76 3.86
N GLY A 106 23.36 -8.14 4.83
CA GLY A 106 23.33 -7.57 6.17
C GLY A 106 22.35 -6.41 6.36
N PRO A 107 22.25 -5.91 7.60
CA PRO A 107 21.21 -4.98 7.99
C PRO A 107 21.32 -3.60 7.33
N GLN A 108 22.51 -3.15 6.94
CA GLN A 108 22.70 -1.86 6.28
C GLN A 108 22.03 -1.83 4.89
N VAL A 109 22.19 -2.91 4.11
CA VAL A 109 21.52 -3.05 2.81
C VAL A 109 20.01 -3.12 3.01
N TRP A 110 19.55 -3.88 4.02
CA TRP A 110 18.14 -3.92 4.39
C TRP A 110 17.60 -2.52 4.70
N MET A 111 18.31 -1.71 5.50
CA MET A 111 17.89 -0.35 5.86
C MET A 111 17.75 0.55 4.63
N ARG A 112 18.74 0.56 3.72
CA ARG A 112 18.66 1.34 2.46
C ARG A 112 17.45 0.92 1.62
N THR A 113 17.18 -0.37 1.58
CA THR A 113 16.06 -0.92 0.82
C THR A 113 14.72 -0.58 1.46
N SER A 114 14.64 -0.61 2.80
CA SER A 114 13.47 -0.17 3.56
C SER A 114 13.18 1.32 3.36
N ALA A 115 14.22 2.15 3.21
CA ALA A 115 14.07 3.56 2.88
C ALA A 115 13.42 3.75 1.50
N ALA A 116 13.80 2.93 0.50
CA ALA A 116 13.16 2.95 -0.81
C ALA A 116 11.69 2.52 -0.74
N VAL A 117 11.36 1.46 0.01
CA VAL A 117 9.97 1.03 0.25
C VAL A 117 9.16 2.15 0.89
N ALA A 118 9.68 2.78 1.94
CA ALA A 118 9.02 3.89 2.63
C ALA A 118 8.80 5.11 1.71
N PHE A 119 9.79 5.42 0.87
CA PHE A 119 9.68 6.49 -0.13
C PHE A 119 8.56 6.21 -1.14
N PHE A 120 8.57 5.03 -1.78
CA PHE A 120 7.54 4.66 -2.75
C PHE A 120 6.15 4.58 -2.12
N GLY A 121 6.04 4.05 -0.90
CA GLY A 121 4.77 4.01 -0.16
C GLY A 121 4.23 5.40 0.18
N GLY A 122 5.11 6.31 0.63
CA GLY A 122 4.75 7.70 0.94
C GLY A 122 4.29 8.48 -0.30
N VAL A 123 5.10 8.47 -1.37
CA VAL A 123 4.77 9.13 -2.64
C VAL A 123 3.54 8.49 -3.29
N GLY A 124 3.42 7.15 -3.24
CA GLY A 124 2.25 6.39 -3.67
C GLY A 124 0.97 6.88 -3.00
N THR A 125 0.99 6.98 -1.67
CA THR A 125 -0.15 7.47 -0.89
C THR A 125 -0.55 8.89 -1.28
N LEU A 126 0.42 9.82 -1.43
CA LEU A 126 0.14 11.20 -1.84
C LEU A 126 -0.42 11.29 -3.26
N ASN A 127 0.10 10.49 -4.17
CA ASN A 127 -0.33 10.45 -5.55
C ASN A 127 -1.76 9.87 -5.67
N MET A 128 -2.06 8.81 -4.92
CA MET A 128 -3.42 8.24 -4.84
C MET A 128 -4.40 9.24 -4.22
N LEU A 129 -4.02 9.95 -3.16
CA LEU A 129 -4.81 11.06 -2.60
C LEU A 129 -5.09 12.16 -3.62
N ARG A 130 -4.11 12.50 -4.45
CA ARG A 130 -4.28 13.48 -5.53
C ARG A 130 -5.25 12.96 -6.60
N GLY A 131 -5.14 11.69 -6.98
CA GLY A 131 -6.05 11.05 -7.93
C GLY A 131 -7.48 10.97 -7.39
N ALA A 132 -7.63 10.67 -6.10
CA ALA A 132 -8.91 10.58 -5.41
C ALA A 132 -9.71 11.89 -5.44
N ARG A 133 -9.04 13.04 -5.28
CA ARG A 133 -9.68 14.37 -5.38
C ARG A 133 -10.28 14.67 -6.75
N MET A 134 -9.87 13.95 -7.78
CA MET A 134 -10.35 14.16 -9.14
C MET A 134 -11.57 13.29 -9.46
N ASP A 135 -11.96 12.38 -8.56
CA ASP A 135 -13.09 11.47 -8.77
C ASP A 135 -14.29 11.90 -7.90
N PRO A 136 -15.41 12.34 -8.51
CA PRO A 136 -16.61 12.81 -7.80
C PRO A 136 -17.21 11.77 -6.84
N PHE A 137 -16.91 10.48 -7.02
CA PHE A 137 -17.39 9.44 -6.10
C PHE A 137 -16.76 9.52 -4.71
N ASN A 138 -15.68 10.28 -4.52
CA ASN A 138 -15.03 10.42 -3.22
C ASN A 138 -15.44 11.69 -2.47
N ASP A 139 -16.34 12.52 -2.99
CA ASP A 139 -16.68 13.82 -2.39
C ASP A 139 -17.19 13.68 -0.94
N ASP A 140 -17.90 12.58 -0.63
CA ASP A 140 -18.41 12.29 0.72
C ASP A 140 -17.36 11.61 1.63
N VAL A 141 -16.42 10.87 1.04
CA VAL A 141 -15.48 9.99 1.77
C VAL A 141 -14.16 10.70 2.06
N LEU A 142 -13.62 11.42 1.08
CA LEU A 142 -12.30 12.01 1.13
C LEU A 142 -12.13 13.05 2.25
N PRO A 143 -13.09 13.96 2.52
CA PRO A 143 -12.97 14.93 3.61
C PRO A 143 -12.80 14.28 4.99
N LEU A 144 -13.31 13.06 5.16
CA LEU A 144 -13.27 12.32 6.43
C LEU A 144 -11.88 11.71 6.69
N ILE A 145 -11.21 11.24 5.64
CA ILE A 145 -9.99 10.42 5.76
C ILE A 145 -8.73 11.11 5.21
N GLU A 146 -8.85 12.19 4.45
CA GLU A 146 -7.73 12.86 3.77
C GLU A 146 -6.60 13.24 4.73
N ARG A 147 -6.94 13.79 5.90
CA ARG A 147 -5.95 14.18 6.90
C ARG A 147 -5.16 12.97 7.38
N ASP A 148 -5.83 11.88 7.69
CA ASP A 148 -5.23 10.68 8.24
C ASP A 148 -4.32 10.00 7.19
N LEU A 149 -4.78 9.94 5.94
CA LEU A 149 -3.97 9.46 4.81
C LEU A 149 -2.73 10.31 4.54
N ARG A 150 -2.85 11.65 4.63
CA ARG A 150 -1.70 12.55 4.52
C ARG A 150 -0.70 12.33 5.65
N LEU A 151 -1.18 12.18 6.88
CA LEU A 151 -0.32 11.91 8.03
C LEU A 151 0.43 10.58 7.88
N ALA A 152 -0.22 9.52 7.43
CA ALA A 152 0.46 8.26 7.11
C ALA A 152 1.50 8.43 5.99
N ALA A 153 1.17 9.18 4.94
CA ALA A 153 2.13 9.43 3.86
C ALA A 153 3.38 10.18 4.38
N TRP A 154 3.19 11.22 5.19
CA TRP A 154 4.29 11.96 5.78
C TRP A 154 5.09 11.14 6.79
N ALA A 155 4.43 10.30 7.59
CA ALA A 155 5.11 9.36 8.48
C ALA A 155 6.02 8.40 7.69
N ARG A 156 5.52 7.84 6.58
CA ARG A 156 6.33 7.00 5.67
C ARG A 156 7.52 7.75 5.09
N LEU A 157 7.32 8.99 4.62
CA LEU A 157 8.42 9.81 4.11
C LEU A 157 9.42 10.20 5.19
N GLY A 158 8.97 10.40 6.44
CA GLY A 158 9.82 10.66 7.59
C GLY A 158 10.70 9.46 7.98
N PHE A 159 10.27 8.23 7.69
CA PHE A 159 11.11 7.05 7.88
C PHE A 159 12.30 6.98 6.91
N VAL A 160 12.21 7.60 5.73
CA VAL A 160 13.28 7.57 4.71
C VAL A 160 14.62 8.09 5.27
N PRO A 161 14.73 9.34 5.77
CA PRO A 161 15.99 9.82 6.32
C PRO A 161 16.42 9.03 7.56
N LEU A 162 15.48 8.56 8.39
CA LEU A 162 15.81 7.75 9.57
C LEU A 162 16.50 6.44 9.17
N MET A 163 15.95 5.71 8.19
CA MET A 163 16.52 4.44 7.72
C MET A 163 17.87 4.66 7.04
N LEU A 164 18.04 5.75 6.29
CA LEU A 164 19.33 6.10 5.70
C LEU A 164 20.38 6.46 6.77
N LEU A 165 20.01 7.22 7.80
CA LEU A 165 20.91 7.52 8.92
C LEU A 165 21.31 6.26 9.67
N LEU A 166 20.37 5.34 9.92
CA LEU A 166 20.67 4.04 10.53
C LEU A 166 21.60 3.21 9.66
N ALA A 167 21.42 3.20 8.34
CA ALA A 167 22.30 2.49 7.41
C ALA A 167 23.77 2.98 7.49
N GLU A 168 23.99 4.26 7.77
CA GLU A 168 25.32 4.89 7.86
C GLU A 168 25.84 5.03 9.30
N SER A 169 25.09 4.59 10.30
CA SER A 169 25.35 4.89 11.72
C SER A 169 26.56 4.16 12.33
N GLY A 170 27.13 3.16 11.64
CA GLY A 170 28.19 2.31 12.18
C GLY A 170 27.77 1.46 13.39
N LEU A 171 26.48 1.39 13.70
CA LEU A 171 25.95 0.61 14.82
C LEU A 171 26.14 -0.90 14.58
N PRO A 172 26.25 -1.71 15.65
CA PRO A 172 26.35 -3.16 15.52
C PRO A 172 25.14 -3.76 14.80
N ASP A 173 25.37 -4.81 14.01
CA ASP A 173 24.33 -5.47 13.21
C ASP A 173 23.13 -5.95 14.03
N VAL A 174 23.35 -6.38 15.27
CA VAL A 174 22.28 -6.78 16.20
C VAL A 174 21.37 -5.60 16.54
N VAL A 175 21.95 -4.41 16.74
CA VAL A 175 21.21 -3.18 17.04
C VAL A 175 20.43 -2.74 15.81
N LEU A 176 21.05 -2.78 14.63
CA LEU A 176 20.37 -2.46 13.37
C LEU A 176 19.23 -3.45 13.07
N GLY A 177 19.44 -4.74 13.30
CA GLY A 177 18.40 -5.77 13.15
C GLY A 177 17.22 -5.52 14.11
N ALA A 178 17.49 -5.18 15.36
CA ALA A 178 16.43 -4.83 16.32
C ALA A 178 15.69 -3.54 15.91
N ALA A 179 16.41 -2.53 15.43
CA ALA A 179 15.83 -1.29 14.91
C ALA A 179 14.95 -1.55 13.67
N ALA A 180 15.34 -2.47 12.79
CA ALA A 180 14.56 -2.86 11.63
C ALA A 180 13.21 -3.47 12.03
N VAL A 181 13.22 -4.39 13.00
CA VAL A 181 11.99 -4.98 13.55
C VAL A 181 11.12 -3.90 14.20
N ALA A 182 11.70 -3.08 15.08
CA ALA A 182 10.98 -2.02 15.77
C ALA A 182 10.35 -1.01 14.79
N GLY A 183 11.09 -0.61 13.76
CA GLY A 183 10.61 0.27 12.69
C GLY A 183 9.46 -0.36 11.89
N ALA A 184 9.59 -1.63 11.50
CA ALA A 184 8.55 -2.35 10.78
C ALA A 184 7.27 -2.53 11.61
N VAL A 185 7.39 -2.86 12.91
CA VAL A 185 6.26 -2.92 13.84
C VAL A 185 5.60 -1.55 13.98
N LEU A 186 6.39 -0.49 14.19
CA LEU A 186 5.87 0.87 14.33
C LEU A 186 5.11 1.30 13.07
N ALA A 187 5.66 1.03 11.88
CA ALA A 187 4.99 1.31 10.61
C ALA A 187 3.66 0.57 10.50
N LEU A 188 3.63 -0.71 10.90
CA LEU A 188 2.42 -1.53 10.88
C LEU A 188 1.36 -1.01 11.87
N VAL A 189 1.74 -0.60 13.07
CA VAL A 189 0.83 -0.02 14.08
C VAL A 189 0.28 1.34 13.63
N VAL A 190 1.15 2.23 13.12
CA VAL A 190 0.74 3.54 12.59
C VAL A 190 -0.27 3.35 11.47
N ASP A 191 0.01 2.41 10.56
CA ASP A 191 -0.91 2.06 9.49
C ASP A 191 -2.21 1.52 10.06
N ASP A 192 -2.18 0.59 11.01
CA ASP A 192 -3.41 0.02 11.60
C ASP A 192 -4.29 1.07 12.27
N VAL A 193 -3.70 2.04 12.98
CA VAL A 193 -4.44 3.14 13.62
C VAL A 193 -5.05 4.07 12.56
N VAL A 194 -4.26 4.50 11.57
CA VAL A 194 -4.73 5.41 10.51
C VAL A 194 -5.83 4.75 9.68
N TRP A 195 -5.60 3.51 9.26
CA TRP A 195 -6.55 2.79 8.43
C TRP A 195 -7.78 2.33 9.21
N GLY A 196 -7.61 1.85 10.44
CA GLY A 196 -8.72 1.45 11.30
C GLY A 196 -9.66 2.61 11.59
N ARG A 197 -9.10 3.80 11.86
CA ARG A 197 -9.88 5.02 11.99
C ARG A 197 -10.58 5.39 10.68
N SER A 198 -9.88 5.31 9.55
CA SER A 198 -10.46 5.61 8.24
C SER A 198 -11.64 4.69 7.92
N VAL A 199 -11.51 3.39 8.15
CA VAL A 199 -12.60 2.41 7.99
C VAL A 199 -13.77 2.73 8.91
N ALA A 200 -13.52 3.06 10.18
CA ALA A 200 -14.58 3.42 11.12
C ALA A 200 -15.34 4.69 10.70
N LEU A 201 -14.68 5.63 10.02
CA LEU A 201 -15.30 6.86 9.51
C LEU A 201 -16.12 6.60 8.25
N THR A 202 -15.67 5.73 7.35
CA THR A 202 -16.36 5.43 6.09
C THR A 202 -17.46 4.38 6.21
N SER A 203 -17.46 3.59 7.29
CA SER A 203 -18.50 2.59 7.58
C SER A 203 -19.68 3.14 8.38
N ARG A 204 -19.75 4.45 8.61
CA ARG A 204 -20.86 5.06 9.35
C ARG A 204 -22.17 4.93 8.56
N PRO A 205 -23.31 4.72 9.24
CA PRO A 205 -24.60 4.45 8.56
C PRO A 205 -25.05 5.56 7.61
N ASP A 206 -24.72 6.81 7.92
CA ASP A 206 -25.01 8.00 7.12
C ASP A 206 -24.22 8.03 5.79
N VAL A 207 -22.93 7.66 5.85
CA VAL A 207 -22.06 7.55 4.66
C VAL A 207 -22.48 6.36 3.79
N LEU A 208 -22.78 5.22 4.42
CA LEU A 208 -23.28 4.05 3.68
C LEU A 208 -24.67 4.29 3.07
N ALA A 209 -25.50 5.13 3.68
CA ALA A 209 -26.78 5.53 3.13
C ALA A 209 -26.60 6.43 1.90
N SER A 210 -25.67 7.39 1.93
CA SER A 210 -25.37 8.23 0.75
C SER A 210 -24.82 7.39 -0.41
N GLU A 211 -23.92 6.44 -0.13
CA GLU A 211 -23.36 5.57 -1.17
C GLU A 211 -24.43 4.64 -1.77
N ARG A 212 -25.31 4.06 -0.94
CA ARG A 212 -26.45 3.25 -1.42
C ARG A 212 -27.45 4.08 -2.23
N GLN A 213 -27.67 5.34 -1.86
CA GLN A 213 -28.55 6.23 -2.60
C GLN A 213 -27.94 6.60 -3.96
N ALA A 214 -26.65 6.94 -4.02
CA ALA A 214 -25.94 7.17 -5.27
C ALA A 214 -25.92 5.93 -6.19
N LEU A 215 -25.77 4.73 -5.62
CA LEU A 215 -25.86 3.46 -6.37
C LEU A 215 -27.28 3.17 -6.86
N ARG A 216 -28.32 3.47 -6.06
CA ARG A 216 -29.72 3.33 -6.48
C ARG A 216 -30.10 4.32 -7.57
N GLU A 217 -29.65 5.56 -7.48
CA GLU A 217 -29.86 6.58 -8.52
C GLU A 217 -29.15 6.17 -9.81
N ALA A 218 -27.93 5.63 -9.72
CA ALA A 218 -27.23 5.07 -10.88
C ALA A 218 -27.95 3.85 -11.50
N ALA A 219 -28.51 2.95 -10.67
CA ALA A 219 -29.27 1.79 -11.13
C ALA A 219 -30.62 2.18 -11.78
N LEU A 220 -31.35 3.13 -11.19
CA LEU A 220 -32.62 3.64 -11.71
C LEU A 220 -32.44 4.41 -13.02
N LEU A 221 -31.30 5.06 -13.22
CA LEU A 221 -30.94 5.65 -14.51
C LEU A 221 -30.59 4.59 -15.57
N GLY A 222 -30.09 3.42 -15.15
CA GLY A 222 -29.84 2.27 -16.01
C GLY A 222 -31.11 1.52 -16.44
N GLU A 223 -32.14 1.46 -15.60
CA GLU A 223 -33.41 0.75 -15.87
C GLU A 223 -34.44 1.56 -16.67
N ARG A 224 -34.27 2.88 -16.85
CA ARG A 224 -35.18 3.73 -17.65
C ARG A 224 -34.88 3.71 -19.15
N ARG A 225 -34.12 2.73 -19.65
CA ARG A 225 -33.84 2.47 -21.07
C ARG A 225 -34.16 1.02 -21.42
#